data_AF-A0A3N5PR77-F1
#
_entry.id   AF-A0A3N5PR77-F1
#
_cell.length_a   1.000
_cell.length_b   1.000
_cell.length_c   1.000
_cell.angle_alpha   90.00
_cell.angle_beta   90.00
_cell.angle_gamma   90.00
#
_symmetry.space_group_name_H-M   'P 1'
#
loop_
_entity.id
_entity.type
_entity.pdbx_description
1 polymer ?
#
loop_
_entity_poly.entity_id
_entity_poly.type
_entity_poly.pdbx_seq_one_letter_code
_entity_poly.pdbx_strand_id
1 'polypeptide(L)'
;MKVVLNILYYKILIFLKVNSPFNFSAFVKSVGSGIVYSIFAYGCFIMTSNTIEYLLVNVKIGSFLLHRFVLVILFIFFIAINVGNMVVSFSTLYKSKEVFHLITKPISFTKLFLIKFLDNFFYSSTTLLLIITAVLLGYGFYFNLSFWFYPFALFLLILPFMFTAGSAGVIILLIVLRLSGKWGIKKVLITVGLIYVISVISFYFISNPIKLVERVFDYYPNIDQYFGFLESGLVKYLPNYWIAESLYWISENKIDRAIPFVYANLITSIFVFGITLFLAKIWYYETWLTSLKVNAELKNKGNKNKQFFGFHKDSLLNGFDESIVKREFLLFFREPSQWLHLLVMIFLITIFISSISGIDIIILKAYNEYLKTLIYLIVSLFNVFLVASLSLRFVFPLISLEGEALWKIRSAPINFSDLLLKRLIIYFVLIFFIGQ
;
A
#
# COMPACT_ATOMS: atom_id res chain seq x y z
N MET A 1 0.24 -22.42 23.22
CA MET A 1 -0.87 -21.79 22.48
C MET A 1 -1.83 -21.00 23.36
N LYS A 2 -2.22 -21.47 24.57
CA LYS A 2 -3.14 -20.75 25.49
C LYS A 2 -2.85 -19.25 25.68
N VAL A 3 -1.59 -18.87 25.88
CA VAL A 3 -1.20 -17.44 26.05
C VAL A 3 -1.47 -16.60 24.78
N VAL A 4 -1.23 -17.16 23.60
CA VAL A 4 -1.47 -16.45 22.32
C VAL A 4 -2.97 -16.31 22.08
N LEU A 5 -3.74 -17.38 22.30
CA LEU A 5 -5.20 -17.36 22.22
C LEU A 5 -5.82 -16.34 23.17
N ASN A 6 -5.35 -16.26 24.41
CA ASN A 6 -5.84 -15.26 25.37
C ASN A 6 -5.54 -13.83 24.89
N ILE A 7 -4.33 -13.55 24.39
CA ILE A 7 -4.00 -12.21 23.89
C ILE A 7 -4.84 -11.86 22.66
N LEU A 8 -5.00 -12.79 21.72
CA LEU A 8 -5.85 -12.60 20.55
C LEU A 8 -7.31 -12.39 20.93
N TYR A 9 -7.84 -13.16 21.89
CA TYR A 9 -9.20 -13.01 22.39
C TYR A 9 -9.45 -11.60 22.96
N TYR A 10 -8.56 -11.11 23.84
CA TYR A 10 -8.69 -9.75 24.36
C TYR A 10 -8.51 -8.68 23.28
N LYS A 11 -7.67 -8.90 22.27
CA LYS A 11 -7.57 -7.99 21.12
C LYS A 11 -8.85 -7.96 20.29
N ILE A 12 -9.48 -9.11 20.05
CA ILE A 12 -10.76 -9.20 19.35
C ILE A 12 -11.86 -8.50 20.14
N LEU A 13 -11.91 -8.68 21.47
CA LEU A 13 -12.86 -7.96 22.33
C LEU A 13 -12.67 -6.44 22.28
N ILE A 14 -11.41 -5.97 22.29
CA ILE A 14 -11.08 -4.54 22.15
C ILE A 14 -11.47 -4.03 20.75
N PHE A 15 -11.18 -4.81 19.70
CA PHE A 15 -11.52 -4.46 18.32
C PHE A 15 -13.03 -4.35 18.09
N LEU A 16 -13.80 -5.31 18.62
CA LEU A 16 -15.25 -5.33 18.56
C LEU A 16 -15.91 -4.30 19.49
N LYS A 17 -15.12 -3.53 20.27
CA LYS A 17 -15.61 -2.48 21.17
C LYS A 17 -16.73 -2.93 22.12
N VAL A 18 -16.78 -4.23 22.43
CA VAL A 18 -17.90 -4.85 23.17
C VAL A 18 -18.13 -4.20 24.54
N ASN A 19 -17.07 -3.66 25.15
CA ASN A 19 -17.11 -3.02 26.47
C ASN A 19 -16.94 -1.49 26.45
N SER A 20 -17.05 -0.81 25.29
CA SER A 20 -16.93 0.65 25.25
C SER A 20 -18.29 1.33 25.45
N PRO A 21 -18.40 2.38 26.30
CA PRO A 21 -19.65 3.11 26.46
C PRO A 21 -20.09 3.73 25.13
N PHE A 22 -21.40 3.75 24.88
CA PHE A 22 -21.96 4.30 23.65
C PHE A 22 -21.60 5.79 23.54
N ASN A 23 -20.82 6.14 22.52
CA ASN A 23 -20.43 7.51 22.25
C ASN A 23 -21.02 7.92 20.89
N PHE A 24 -21.97 8.86 20.91
CA PHE A 24 -22.66 9.33 19.70
C PHE A 24 -21.69 9.84 18.63
N SER A 25 -20.61 10.53 19.03
CA SER A 25 -19.56 10.98 18.09
C SER A 25 -18.85 9.80 17.42
N ALA A 26 -18.58 8.73 18.17
CA ALA A 26 -17.95 7.53 17.60
C ALA A 26 -18.90 6.77 16.67
N PHE A 27 -20.20 6.75 16.98
CA PHE A 27 -21.22 6.16 16.13
C PHE A 27 -21.35 6.92 14.81
N VAL A 28 -21.50 8.26 14.85
CA VAL A 28 -21.57 9.11 13.64
C VAL A 28 -20.31 8.93 12.78
N LYS A 29 -19.12 8.89 13.40
CA LYS A 29 -17.86 8.62 12.67
C LYS A 29 -17.85 7.24 12.01
N SER A 30 -18.31 6.20 12.70
CA SER A 30 -18.40 4.85 12.18
C SER A 30 -19.34 4.77 10.99
N VAL A 31 -20.55 5.33 11.11
CA VAL A 31 -21.55 5.38 10.05
C VAL A 31 -21.02 6.17 8.86
N GLY A 32 -20.44 7.35 9.08
CA GLY A 32 -19.82 8.15 8.03
C GLY A 32 -18.72 7.40 7.29
N SER A 33 -17.81 6.73 8.02
CA SER A 33 -16.78 5.89 7.38
C SER A 33 -17.37 4.71 6.61
N GLY A 34 -18.43 4.07 7.14
CA GLY A 34 -19.12 2.97 6.47
C GLY A 34 -19.72 3.41 5.14
N ILE A 35 -20.42 4.54 5.11
CA ILE A 35 -21.01 5.11 3.90
C ILE A 35 -19.92 5.40 2.86
N VAL A 36 -18.83 6.06 3.24
CA VAL A 36 -17.72 6.38 2.32
C VAL A 36 -17.11 5.10 1.74
N TYR A 37 -16.84 4.11 2.58
CA TYR A 37 -16.29 2.83 2.13
C TYR A 37 -17.25 2.06 1.22
N SER A 38 -18.56 2.08 1.51
CA SER A 38 -19.58 1.46 0.67
C SER A 38 -19.71 2.15 -0.69
N ILE A 39 -19.74 3.48 -0.74
CA ILE A 39 -19.78 4.25 -2.00
C ILE A 39 -18.54 3.93 -2.85
N PHE A 40 -17.36 3.91 -2.21
CA PHE A 40 -16.12 3.59 -2.89
C PHE A 40 -16.11 2.14 -3.41
N ALA A 41 -16.53 1.16 -2.60
CA ALA A 41 -16.66 -0.23 -3.03
C ALA A 41 -17.65 -0.38 -4.19
N TYR A 42 -18.78 0.32 -4.14
CA TYR A 42 -19.77 0.32 -5.22
C TYR A 42 -19.22 0.94 -6.51
N GLY A 43 -18.45 2.03 -6.41
CA GLY A 43 -17.74 2.63 -7.54
C GLY A 43 -16.73 1.66 -8.18
N CYS A 44 -15.92 0.97 -7.36
CA CYS A 44 -14.99 -0.06 -7.85
C CYS A 44 -15.72 -1.24 -8.51
N PHE A 45 -16.87 -1.65 -7.96
CA PHE A 45 -17.71 -2.70 -8.53
C PHE A 45 -18.17 -2.32 -9.95
N ILE A 46 -18.82 -1.15 -10.11
CA ILE A 46 -19.30 -0.66 -11.42
C ILE A 46 -18.14 -0.50 -12.40
N MET A 47 -17.04 0.10 -11.95
CA MET A 47 -15.89 0.33 -12.80
C MET A 47 -15.32 -0.99 -13.32
N THR A 48 -15.27 -2.01 -12.48
CA THR A 48 -14.77 -3.34 -12.86
C THR A 48 -15.69 -4.01 -13.88
N SER A 49 -17.00 -4.05 -13.63
CA SER A 49 -17.96 -4.68 -14.57
C SER A 49 -17.93 -4.00 -15.93
N ASN A 50 -17.94 -2.66 -15.96
CA ASN A 50 -17.94 -1.89 -17.21
C ASN A 50 -16.61 -2.02 -17.96
N THR A 51 -15.49 -2.14 -17.24
CA THR A 51 -14.18 -2.34 -17.87
C THR A 51 -14.09 -3.72 -18.52
N ILE A 52 -14.57 -4.76 -17.83
CA ILE A 52 -14.59 -6.13 -18.36
C ILE A 52 -15.50 -6.20 -19.61
N GLU A 53 -16.70 -5.62 -19.53
CA GLU A 53 -17.64 -5.55 -20.65
C GLU A 53 -17.02 -4.85 -21.86
N TYR A 54 -16.41 -3.68 -21.65
CA TYR A 54 -15.75 -2.94 -22.71
C TYR A 54 -14.63 -3.76 -23.37
N LEU A 55 -13.79 -4.42 -22.58
CA LEU A 55 -12.67 -5.20 -23.11
C LEU A 55 -13.13 -6.42 -23.91
N LEU A 56 -14.13 -7.16 -23.42
CA LEU A 56 -14.60 -8.39 -24.06
C LEU A 56 -15.55 -8.14 -25.22
N VAL A 57 -16.49 -7.20 -25.09
CA VAL A 57 -17.54 -6.97 -26.09
C VAL A 57 -17.08 -6.00 -27.18
N ASN A 58 -16.52 -4.85 -26.80
CA ASN A 58 -16.18 -3.80 -27.76
C ASN A 58 -14.80 -4.02 -28.39
N VAL A 59 -13.78 -4.29 -27.57
CA VAL A 59 -12.41 -4.50 -28.06
C VAL A 59 -12.21 -5.94 -28.57
N LYS A 60 -13.00 -6.89 -28.08
CA LYS A 60 -12.88 -8.33 -28.41
C LYS A 60 -11.46 -8.84 -28.19
N ILE A 61 -10.89 -8.59 -27.02
CA ILE A 61 -9.54 -9.12 -26.68
C ILE A 61 -9.53 -10.63 -26.41
N GLY A 62 -10.70 -11.24 -26.16
CA GLY A 62 -10.83 -12.63 -25.73
C GLY A 62 -10.61 -12.85 -24.23
N SER A 63 -11.25 -13.89 -23.70
CA SER A 63 -11.23 -14.24 -22.26
C SER A 63 -9.80 -14.52 -21.76
N PHE A 64 -8.97 -15.18 -22.56
CA PHE A 64 -7.58 -15.49 -22.17
C PHE A 64 -6.76 -14.23 -21.88
N LEU A 65 -6.77 -13.25 -22.78
CA LEU A 65 -6.01 -12.00 -22.64
C LEU A 65 -6.46 -11.16 -21.44
N LEU A 66 -7.77 -11.14 -21.17
CA LEU A 66 -8.31 -10.46 -19.98
C LEU A 66 -7.65 -10.96 -18.69
N HIS A 67 -7.54 -12.28 -18.54
CA HIS A 67 -6.95 -12.88 -17.34
C HIS A 67 -5.43 -12.64 -17.25
N ARG A 68 -4.75 -12.37 -18.37
CA ARG A 68 -3.35 -11.93 -18.37
C ARG A 68 -3.18 -10.48 -17.95
N PHE A 69 -4.14 -9.61 -18.27
CA PHE A 69 -4.17 -8.28 -17.65
C PHE A 69 -4.40 -8.37 -16.13
N VAL A 70 -5.29 -9.25 -15.68
CA VAL A 70 -5.48 -9.54 -14.25
C VAL A 70 -4.19 -10.05 -13.60
N LEU A 71 -3.43 -10.93 -14.26
CA LEU A 71 -2.12 -11.42 -13.79
C LEU A 71 -1.14 -10.27 -13.53
N VAL A 72 -1.04 -9.31 -14.46
CA VAL A 72 -0.15 -8.13 -14.33
C VAL A 72 -0.61 -7.24 -13.17
N ILE A 73 -1.92 -7.00 -13.05
CA ILE A 73 -2.49 -6.22 -11.94
C ILE A 73 -2.19 -6.91 -10.60
N LEU A 74 -2.38 -8.22 -10.51
CA LEU A 74 -2.08 -9.02 -9.31
C LEU A 74 -0.58 -8.99 -8.98
N PHE A 75 0.31 -8.96 -9.97
CA PHE A 75 1.75 -8.79 -9.74
C PHE A 75 2.06 -7.47 -9.03
N ILE A 76 1.50 -6.37 -9.54
CA ILE A 76 1.69 -5.03 -8.99
C ILE A 76 1.15 -5.01 -7.55
N PHE A 77 -0.03 -5.60 -7.31
CA PHE A 77 -0.57 -5.73 -5.96
C PHE A 77 0.31 -6.58 -5.05
N PHE A 78 0.89 -7.67 -5.53
CA PHE A 78 1.82 -8.50 -4.76
C PHE A 78 3.00 -7.68 -4.24
N ILE A 79 3.64 -6.90 -5.12
CA ILE A 79 4.77 -6.02 -4.74
C ILE A 79 4.29 -4.92 -3.78
N ALA A 80 3.15 -4.28 -4.06
CA ALA A 80 2.62 -3.21 -3.22
C ALA A 80 2.31 -3.70 -1.79
N ILE A 81 1.66 -4.87 -1.65
CA ILE A 81 1.37 -5.50 -0.37
C ILE A 81 2.66 -5.88 0.36
N ASN A 82 3.64 -6.41 -0.37
CA ASN A 82 4.92 -6.81 0.20
C ASN A 82 5.70 -5.60 0.77
N VAL A 83 5.87 -4.55 -0.03
CA VAL A 83 6.54 -3.30 0.40
C VAL A 83 5.75 -2.62 1.52
N GLY A 84 4.42 -2.57 1.42
CA GLY A 84 3.55 -2.01 2.46
C GLY A 84 3.72 -2.74 3.79
N ASN A 85 3.66 -4.06 3.80
CA ASN A 85 3.86 -4.86 5.00
C ASN A 85 5.29 -4.74 5.53
N MET A 86 6.33 -4.62 4.69
CA MET A 86 7.70 -4.36 5.14
C MET A 86 7.80 -3.05 5.95
N VAL A 87 7.21 -1.95 5.46
CA VAL A 87 7.26 -0.64 6.12
C VAL A 87 6.41 -0.59 7.39
N VAL A 88 5.16 -1.05 7.31
CA VAL A 88 4.25 -1.04 8.47
C VAL A 88 4.76 -1.98 9.56
N SER A 89 5.34 -3.12 9.18
CA SER A 89 5.92 -4.09 10.12
C SER A 89 7.05 -3.52 10.93
N PHE A 90 7.86 -2.62 10.38
CA PHE A 90 8.89 -1.94 11.18
C PHE A 90 8.27 -1.16 12.35
N SER A 91 7.18 -0.44 12.08
CA SER A 91 6.49 0.36 13.09
C SER A 91 5.74 -0.50 14.12
N THR A 92 5.12 -1.60 13.69
CA THR A 92 4.31 -2.45 14.58
C THR A 92 5.18 -3.44 15.38
N LEU A 93 6.15 -4.10 14.75
CA LEU A 93 6.97 -5.16 15.37
C LEU A 93 8.12 -4.62 16.22
N TYR A 94 8.65 -3.42 15.95
CA TYR A 94 9.85 -2.92 16.63
C TYR A 94 9.61 -1.63 17.41
N LYS A 95 8.82 -0.69 16.87
CA LYS A 95 8.63 0.64 17.47
C LYS A 95 7.43 0.74 18.43
N SER A 96 6.50 -0.22 18.41
CA SER A 96 5.27 -0.10 19.18
C SER A 96 5.52 -0.19 20.70
N LYS A 97 4.90 0.72 21.47
CA LYS A 97 5.00 0.75 22.95
C LYS A 97 4.61 -0.58 23.59
N GLU A 98 3.65 -1.28 22.99
CA GLU A 98 3.21 -2.61 23.44
C GLU A 98 4.34 -3.64 23.33
N VAL A 99 5.18 -3.59 22.29
CA VAL A 99 6.33 -4.52 22.16
C VAL A 99 7.32 -4.30 23.29
N PHE A 100 7.64 -3.05 23.64
CA PHE A 100 8.52 -2.74 24.79
C PHE A 100 7.99 -3.31 26.10
N HIS A 101 6.67 -3.28 26.31
CA HIS A 101 6.03 -3.88 27.49
C HIS A 101 5.93 -5.41 27.45
N LEU A 102 5.72 -6.00 26.27
CA LEU A 102 5.59 -7.44 26.12
C LEU A 102 6.94 -8.17 26.23
N ILE A 103 8.03 -7.52 25.83
CA ILE A 103 9.39 -8.07 25.94
C ILE A 103 9.84 -8.18 27.42
N THR A 104 9.33 -7.33 28.32
CA THR A 104 9.66 -7.43 29.76
C THR A 104 8.89 -8.55 30.48
N LYS A 105 7.89 -9.14 29.82
CA LYS A 105 7.11 -10.28 30.34
C LYS A 105 7.74 -11.61 29.91
N PRO A 106 7.49 -12.72 30.64
CA PRO A 106 7.99 -14.05 30.30
C PRO A 106 7.23 -14.67 29.10
N ILE A 107 7.20 -13.96 27.97
CA ILE A 107 6.58 -14.39 26.71
C ILE A 107 7.71 -14.70 25.72
N SER A 108 7.66 -15.86 25.07
CA SER A 108 8.67 -16.20 24.08
C SER A 108 8.61 -15.25 22.87
N PHE A 109 9.78 -14.82 22.39
CA PHE A 109 9.92 -13.92 21.23
C PHE A 109 9.14 -14.37 19.99
N THR A 110 9.07 -15.68 19.74
CA THR A 110 8.28 -16.27 18.65
C THR A 110 6.78 -16.02 18.77
N LYS A 111 6.23 -16.10 19.98
CA LYS A 111 4.80 -15.87 20.24
C LYS A 111 4.47 -14.39 20.11
N LEU A 112 5.36 -13.53 20.63
CA LEU A 112 5.24 -12.09 20.50
C LEU A 112 5.26 -11.68 19.02
N PHE A 113 6.22 -12.20 18.24
CA PHE A 113 6.30 -11.99 16.81
C PHE A 113 5.04 -12.44 16.09
N LEU A 114 4.54 -13.66 16.36
CA LEU A 114 3.31 -14.19 15.76
C LEU A 114 2.11 -13.26 15.97
N ILE A 115 1.88 -12.82 17.22
CA ILE A 115 0.75 -11.95 17.56
C ILE A 115 0.88 -10.63 16.79
N LYS A 116 2.07 -10.03 16.81
CA LYS A 116 2.33 -8.74 16.18
C LYS A 116 2.36 -8.81 14.64
N PHE A 117 2.73 -9.96 14.08
CA PHE A 117 2.64 -10.23 12.66
C PHE A 117 1.18 -10.28 12.21
N LEU A 118 0.32 -10.98 12.94
CA LEU A 118 -1.11 -11.02 12.63
C LEU A 118 -1.76 -9.64 12.76
N ASP A 119 -1.46 -8.90 13.83
CA ASP A 119 -1.92 -7.51 13.97
C ASP A 119 -1.49 -6.65 12.76
N ASN A 120 -0.23 -6.78 12.35
CA ASN A 120 0.31 -6.06 11.21
C ASN A 120 -0.42 -6.41 9.93
N PHE A 121 -0.57 -7.70 9.64
CA PHE A 121 -1.18 -8.19 8.42
C PHE A 121 -2.61 -7.67 8.27
N PHE A 122 -3.43 -7.80 9.31
CA PHE A 122 -4.80 -7.30 9.27
C PHE A 122 -4.85 -5.77 9.21
N TYR A 123 -4.03 -5.07 10.01
CA TYR A 123 -4.01 -3.60 10.02
C TYR A 123 -3.62 -3.03 8.65
N SER A 124 -2.55 -3.56 8.05
CA SER A 124 -1.99 -3.11 6.78
C SER A 124 -2.87 -3.46 5.57
N SER A 125 -3.58 -4.59 5.64
CA SER A 125 -4.27 -5.17 4.47
C SER A 125 -5.77 -4.88 4.40
N THR A 126 -6.36 -4.21 5.40
CA THR A 126 -7.81 -3.94 5.45
C THR A 126 -8.35 -3.19 4.23
N THR A 127 -7.71 -2.10 3.84
CA THR A 127 -8.16 -1.26 2.72
C THR A 127 -8.03 -1.98 1.38
N LEU A 128 -6.96 -2.75 1.21
CA LEU A 128 -6.73 -3.54 0.01
C LEU A 128 -7.72 -4.71 -0.10
N LEU A 129 -8.03 -5.37 1.03
CA LEU A 129 -9.04 -6.42 1.06
C LEU A 129 -10.39 -5.87 0.60
N LEU A 130 -10.77 -4.67 1.06
CA LEU A 130 -11.99 -3.99 0.61
C LEU A 130 -11.98 -3.74 -0.91
N ILE A 131 -10.90 -3.16 -1.45
CA ILE A 131 -10.77 -2.91 -2.90
C ILE A 131 -10.92 -4.21 -3.69
N ILE A 132 -10.17 -5.24 -3.32
CA ILE A 132 -10.15 -6.51 -4.07
C ILE A 132 -11.52 -7.21 -3.95
N THR A 133 -12.19 -7.15 -2.79
CA THR A 133 -13.55 -7.68 -2.67
C THR A 133 -14.53 -6.98 -3.61
N ALA A 134 -14.45 -5.65 -3.74
CA ALA A 134 -15.30 -4.91 -4.66
C ALA A 134 -15.02 -5.26 -6.13
N VAL A 135 -13.74 -5.40 -6.49
CA VAL A 135 -13.32 -5.85 -7.83
C VAL A 135 -13.81 -7.26 -8.13
N LEU A 136 -13.69 -8.20 -7.17
CA LEU A 136 -14.23 -9.55 -7.32
C LEU A 136 -15.74 -9.59 -7.48
N LEU A 137 -16.46 -8.75 -6.74
CA LEU A 137 -17.91 -8.64 -6.88
C LEU A 137 -18.28 -8.25 -8.32
N GLY A 138 -17.57 -7.27 -8.88
CA GLY A 138 -17.78 -6.81 -10.27
C GLY A 138 -17.43 -7.88 -11.29
N TYR A 139 -16.31 -8.58 -11.08
CA TYR A 139 -15.90 -9.71 -11.91
C TYR A 139 -16.92 -10.85 -11.89
N GLY A 140 -17.35 -11.28 -10.70
CA GLY A 140 -18.31 -12.38 -10.56
C GLY A 140 -19.70 -12.03 -11.11
N PHE A 141 -20.11 -10.78 -10.99
CA PHE A 141 -21.36 -10.29 -11.58
C PHE A 141 -21.32 -10.34 -13.12
N TYR A 142 -20.23 -9.87 -13.73
CA TYR A 142 -20.09 -9.88 -15.20
C TYR A 142 -20.13 -11.31 -15.78
N PHE A 143 -19.40 -12.25 -15.18
CA PHE A 143 -19.36 -13.65 -15.65
C PHE A 143 -20.57 -14.49 -15.17
N ASN A 144 -21.58 -13.88 -14.53
CA ASN A 144 -22.74 -14.57 -13.95
C ASN A 144 -22.36 -15.77 -13.07
N LEU A 145 -21.33 -15.62 -12.24
CA LEU A 145 -20.83 -16.69 -11.38
C LEU A 145 -21.77 -16.97 -10.20
N SER A 146 -21.82 -18.23 -9.79
CA SER A 146 -22.62 -18.68 -8.64
C SER A 146 -22.18 -18.01 -7.34
N PHE A 147 -23.11 -17.86 -6.39
CA PHE A 147 -22.85 -17.20 -5.10
C PHE A 147 -21.67 -17.81 -4.30
N TRP A 148 -21.39 -19.10 -4.48
CA TRP A 148 -20.25 -19.78 -3.84
C TRP A 148 -18.88 -19.23 -4.28
N PHE A 149 -18.78 -18.61 -5.47
CA PHE A 149 -17.54 -18.03 -5.98
C PHE A 149 -16.99 -16.94 -5.06
N TYR A 150 -17.84 -16.07 -4.51
CA TYR A 150 -17.39 -14.93 -3.72
C TYR A 150 -16.63 -15.32 -2.45
N PRO A 151 -17.17 -16.17 -1.55
CA PRO A 151 -16.40 -16.63 -0.39
C PRO A 151 -15.21 -17.51 -0.81
N PHE A 152 -15.35 -18.34 -1.85
CA PHE A 152 -14.26 -19.16 -2.35
C PHE A 152 -13.06 -18.31 -2.81
N ALA A 153 -13.29 -17.35 -3.69
CA ALA A 153 -12.24 -16.48 -4.23
C ALA A 153 -11.62 -15.60 -3.13
N LEU A 154 -12.42 -15.10 -2.19
CA LEU A 154 -11.88 -14.31 -1.09
C LEU A 154 -10.97 -15.12 -0.17
N PHE A 155 -11.46 -16.25 0.34
CA PHE A 155 -10.76 -17.00 1.40
C PHE A 155 -9.68 -17.95 0.88
N LEU A 156 -9.81 -18.48 -0.35
CA LEU A 156 -8.90 -19.51 -0.88
C LEU A 156 -7.97 -18.97 -1.97
N LEU A 157 -8.33 -17.90 -2.69
CA LEU A 157 -7.45 -17.27 -3.67
C LEU A 157 -6.75 -16.05 -3.09
N ILE A 158 -7.50 -15.02 -2.69
CA ILE A 158 -6.92 -13.71 -2.34
C ILE A 158 -6.27 -13.73 -0.97
N LEU A 159 -6.94 -14.21 0.07
CA LEU A 159 -6.39 -14.14 1.42
C LEU A 159 -5.05 -14.88 1.55
N PRO A 160 -4.89 -16.12 1.03
CA PRO A 160 -3.59 -16.80 1.04
C PRO A 160 -2.54 -16.07 0.20
N PHE A 161 -2.93 -15.49 -0.94
CA PHE A 161 -2.03 -14.69 -1.77
C PHE A 161 -1.53 -13.43 -1.05
N MET A 162 -2.43 -12.66 -0.44
CA MET A 162 -2.06 -11.50 0.37
C MET A 162 -1.16 -11.93 1.54
N PHE A 163 -1.46 -13.08 2.16
CA PHE A 163 -0.66 -13.63 3.25
C PHE A 163 0.75 -13.99 2.80
N THR A 164 0.93 -14.62 1.63
CA THR A 164 2.27 -14.87 1.05
C THR A 164 3.05 -13.57 0.86
N ALA A 165 2.42 -12.53 0.30
CA ALA A 165 3.04 -11.23 0.05
C ALA A 165 3.42 -10.53 1.36
N GLY A 166 2.53 -10.55 2.36
CA GLY A 166 2.78 -9.97 3.67
C GLY A 166 3.90 -10.70 4.41
N SER A 167 3.88 -12.02 4.43
CA SER A 167 4.95 -12.86 4.99
C SER A 167 6.30 -12.58 4.32
N ALA A 168 6.35 -12.52 2.99
CA ALA A 168 7.56 -12.17 2.26
C ALA A 168 8.10 -10.77 2.63
N GLY A 169 7.22 -9.78 2.79
CA GLY A 169 7.61 -8.43 3.23
C GLY A 169 8.23 -8.40 4.62
N VAL A 170 7.74 -9.23 5.54
CA VAL A 170 8.33 -9.34 6.88
C VAL A 170 9.66 -10.10 6.87
N ILE A 171 9.82 -11.12 6.01
CA ILE A 171 11.13 -11.76 5.79
C ILE A 171 12.15 -10.73 5.32
N ILE A 172 11.79 -9.92 4.31
CA ILE A 172 12.68 -8.88 3.77
C ILE A 172 13.02 -7.87 4.86
N LEU A 173 12.07 -7.45 5.70
CA LEU A 173 12.34 -6.58 6.84
C LEU A 173 13.37 -7.20 7.82
N LEU A 174 13.21 -8.48 8.17
CA LEU A 174 14.16 -9.18 9.05
C LEU A 174 15.57 -9.19 8.43
N ILE A 175 15.68 -9.43 7.12
CA ILE A 175 16.95 -9.39 6.39
C ILE A 175 17.53 -7.97 6.41
N VAL A 176 16.71 -6.95 6.15
CA VAL A 176 17.12 -5.53 6.16
C VAL A 176 17.72 -5.16 7.51
N LEU A 177 17.04 -5.47 8.62
CA LEU A 177 17.49 -5.12 9.97
C LEU A 177 18.73 -5.91 10.40
N ARG A 178 18.91 -7.12 9.88
CA ARG A 178 20.10 -7.91 10.12
C ARG A 178 21.31 -7.34 9.37
N LEU A 179 21.14 -7.00 8.10
CA LEU A 179 22.21 -6.42 7.27
C LEU A 179 22.52 -4.97 7.69
N SER A 180 21.53 -4.22 8.17
CA SER A 180 21.73 -2.83 8.60
C SER A 180 22.69 -2.73 9.77
N GLY A 181 22.75 -3.74 10.63
CA GLY A 181 23.72 -3.81 11.73
C GLY A 181 25.17 -3.92 11.26
N LYS A 182 25.43 -4.39 10.03
CA LYS A 182 26.78 -4.54 9.46
C LYS A 182 27.14 -3.46 8.44
N TRP A 183 26.21 -3.10 7.56
CA TRP A 183 26.48 -2.22 6.41
C TRP A 183 25.84 -0.83 6.53
N GLY A 184 25.07 -0.59 7.58
CA GLY A 184 24.33 0.65 7.80
C GLY A 184 22.99 0.70 7.06
N ILE A 185 21.98 1.27 7.71
CA ILE A 185 20.58 1.24 7.23
C ILE A 185 20.39 1.86 5.84
N LYS A 186 21.09 2.96 5.51
CA LYS A 186 20.92 3.66 4.23
C LYS A 186 21.33 2.80 3.04
N LYS A 187 22.49 2.13 3.12
CA LYS A 187 22.99 1.27 2.03
C LYS A 187 22.05 0.08 1.80
N VAL A 188 21.60 -0.55 2.88
CA VAL A 188 20.70 -1.70 2.80
C VAL A 188 19.33 -1.33 2.20
N LEU A 189 18.77 -0.19 2.60
CA LEU A 189 17.52 0.30 2.00
C LEU A 189 17.66 0.59 0.51
N ILE A 190 18.77 1.21 0.07
CA ILE A 190 19.04 1.44 -1.35
C ILE A 190 19.15 0.11 -2.11
N THR A 191 19.87 -0.88 -1.56
CA THR A 191 20.00 -2.20 -2.21
C THR A 191 18.67 -2.92 -2.34
N VAL A 192 17.81 -2.86 -1.32
CA VAL A 192 16.48 -3.48 -1.37
C VAL A 192 15.57 -2.74 -2.35
N GLY A 193 15.63 -1.40 -2.39
CA GLY A 193 14.94 -0.60 -3.39
C GLY A 193 15.32 -0.99 -4.82
N LEU A 194 16.63 -1.14 -5.09
CA LEU A 194 17.11 -1.62 -6.39
C LEU A 194 16.60 -3.03 -6.73
N ILE A 195 16.59 -3.96 -5.76
CA ILE A 195 16.05 -5.32 -5.96
C ILE A 195 14.58 -5.27 -6.38
N TYR A 196 13.76 -4.42 -5.74
CA TYR A 196 12.35 -4.26 -6.14
C TYR A 196 12.21 -3.69 -7.55
N VAL A 197 12.98 -2.67 -7.91
CA VAL A 197 12.96 -2.09 -9.26
C VAL A 197 13.36 -3.14 -10.30
N ILE A 198 14.44 -3.89 -10.04
CA ILE A 198 14.88 -4.99 -10.89
C ILE A 198 13.79 -6.06 -11.01
N SER A 199 13.13 -6.43 -9.91
CA SER A 199 12.05 -7.43 -9.94
C SER A 199 10.89 -7.01 -10.84
N VAL A 200 10.47 -5.73 -10.80
CA VAL A 200 9.44 -5.19 -11.69
C VAL A 200 9.87 -5.24 -13.15
N ILE A 201 11.10 -4.80 -13.44
CA ILE A 201 11.66 -4.76 -14.79
C ILE A 201 11.80 -6.20 -15.35
N SER A 202 12.35 -7.13 -14.55
CA SER A 202 12.48 -8.53 -14.91
C SER A 202 11.12 -9.16 -15.20
N PHE A 203 10.10 -8.88 -14.38
CA PHE A 203 8.75 -9.39 -14.64
C PHE A 203 8.18 -8.87 -15.97
N TYR A 204 8.36 -7.58 -16.27
CA TYR A 204 7.95 -7.00 -17.56
C TYR A 204 8.62 -7.70 -18.74
N PHE A 205 9.93 -7.94 -18.68
CA PHE A 205 10.66 -8.63 -19.75
C PHE A 205 10.31 -10.12 -19.89
N ILE A 206 10.10 -10.83 -18.77
CA ILE A 206 9.76 -12.26 -18.77
C ILE A 206 8.32 -12.49 -19.24
N SER A 207 7.38 -11.65 -18.78
CA SER A 207 5.97 -11.76 -19.16
C SER A 207 5.70 -11.23 -20.56
N ASN A 208 6.49 -10.25 -21.01
CA ASN A 208 6.35 -9.49 -22.26
C ASN A 208 4.90 -9.38 -22.76
N PRO A 209 4.06 -8.57 -22.08
CA PRO A 209 2.63 -8.52 -22.36
C PRO A 209 2.32 -8.08 -23.79
N ILE A 210 3.15 -7.22 -24.39
CA ILE A 210 2.97 -6.75 -25.77
C ILE A 210 3.14 -7.89 -26.77
N LYS A 211 4.24 -8.66 -26.67
CA LYS A 211 4.45 -9.83 -27.54
C LYS A 211 3.45 -10.95 -27.30
N LEU A 212 2.86 -11.04 -26.10
CA LEU A 212 1.81 -12.01 -25.82
C LEU A 212 0.51 -11.62 -26.56
N VAL A 213 0.17 -10.33 -26.54
CA VAL A 213 -0.98 -9.78 -27.27
C VAL A 213 -0.83 -10.02 -28.77
N GLU A 214 0.31 -9.66 -29.35
CA GLU A 214 0.60 -9.87 -30.78
C GLU A 214 0.42 -11.34 -31.19
N ARG A 215 1.04 -12.28 -30.47
CA ARG A 215 0.96 -13.71 -30.78
C ARG A 215 -0.43 -14.31 -30.61
N VAL A 216 -1.29 -13.74 -29.76
CA VAL A 216 -2.68 -14.19 -29.64
C VAL A 216 -3.50 -13.65 -30.81
N PHE A 217 -3.26 -12.41 -31.23
CA PHE A 217 -3.94 -11.82 -32.39
C PHE A 217 -3.60 -12.50 -33.72
N ASP A 218 -2.46 -13.20 -33.82
CA ASP A 218 -2.15 -14.07 -34.97
C ASP A 218 -3.21 -15.18 -35.19
N TYR A 219 -3.97 -15.55 -34.16
CA TYR A 219 -5.03 -16.56 -34.23
C TYR A 219 -6.43 -15.96 -34.44
N TYR A 220 -6.53 -14.66 -34.76
CA TYR A 220 -7.81 -14.01 -35.05
C TYR A 220 -8.49 -14.68 -36.25
N PRO A 221 -9.79 -15.04 -36.18
CA PRO A 221 -10.79 -14.64 -35.18
C PRO A 221 -10.98 -15.58 -33.97
N ASN A 222 -10.27 -16.72 -33.88
CA ASN A 222 -10.45 -17.72 -32.81
C ASN A 222 -9.63 -17.41 -31.54
N ILE A 223 -9.77 -16.19 -31.01
CA ILE A 223 -9.01 -15.66 -29.87
C ILE A 223 -9.57 -16.06 -28.48
N ASP A 224 -10.72 -16.73 -28.43
CA ASP A 224 -11.31 -17.22 -27.18
C ASP A 224 -10.71 -18.54 -26.68
N GLN A 225 -9.77 -19.12 -27.43
CA GLN A 225 -9.08 -20.35 -27.04
C GLN A 225 -8.07 -20.12 -25.92
N TYR A 226 -7.69 -21.21 -25.25
CA TYR A 226 -6.66 -21.17 -24.21
C TYR A 226 -5.25 -21.17 -24.82
N PHE A 227 -4.53 -20.06 -24.67
CA PHE A 227 -3.18 -19.87 -25.24
C PHE A 227 -2.04 -19.99 -24.21
N GLY A 228 -2.21 -20.78 -23.14
CA GLY A 228 -1.19 -20.94 -22.09
C GLY A 228 0.14 -21.58 -22.57
N PHE A 229 0.19 -22.10 -23.79
CA PHE A 229 1.42 -22.59 -24.43
C PHE A 229 2.30 -21.45 -24.96
N LEU A 230 1.74 -20.26 -25.21
CA LEU A 230 2.50 -19.08 -25.66
C LEU A 230 3.27 -18.41 -24.52
N GLU A 231 3.01 -18.78 -23.27
CA GLU A 231 3.58 -18.13 -22.11
C GLU A 231 4.97 -18.65 -21.74
N SER A 232 5.79 -17.77 -21.17
CA SER A 232 7.08 -18.16 -20.60
C SER A 232 6.88 -19.10 -19.40
N GLY A 233 7.65 -20.19 -19.37
CA GLY A 233 7.58 -21.18 -18.30
C GLY A 233 7.87 -20.62 -16.90
N LEU A 234 8.65 -19.53 -16.79
CA LEU A 234 8.98 -18.91 -15.51
C LEU A 234 7.77 -18.22 -14.86
N VAL A 235 6.85 -17.66 -15.66
CA VAL A 235 5.66 -16.96 -15.14
C VAL A 235 4.72 -17.95 -14.45
N LYS A 236 4.70 -19.21 -14.90
CA LYS A 236 3.82 -20.27 -14.38
C LYS A 236 4.09 -20.65 -12.92
N TYR A 237 5.26 -20.27 -12.38
CA TYR A 237 5.64 -20.53 -10.99
C TYR A 237 5.30 -19.39 -10.03
N LEU A 238 4.76 -18.27 -10.53
CA LEU A 238 4.47 -17.11 -9.70
C LEU A 238 3.06 -17.19 -9.08
N PRO A 239 2.86 -16.74 -7.82
CA PRO A 239 1.54 -16.81 -7.18
C PRO A 239 0.43 -16.01 -7.88
N ASN A 240 0.79 -14.90 -8.53
CA ASN A 240 -0.15 -14.10 -9.32
C ASN A 240 -0.67 -14.84 -10.56
N TYR A 241 0.15 -15.71 -11.16
CA TYR A 241 -0.26 -16.58 -12.26
C TYR A 241 -1.33 -17.56 -11.80
N TRP A 242 -1.11 -18.24 -10.67
CA TRP A 242 -2.06 -19.24 -10.17
C TRP A 242 -3.45 -18.67 -9.91
N ILE A 243 -3.55 -17.43 -9.45
CA ILE A 243 -4.85 -16.78 -9.22
C ILE A 243 -5.50 -16.38 -10.54
N ALA A 244 -4.75 -15.75 -11.44
CA ALA A 244 -5.27 -15.38 -12.75
C ALA A 244 -5.78 -16.60 -13.54
N GLU A 245 -5.02 -17.71 -13.46
CA GLU A 245 -5.37 -18.99 -14.06
C GLU A 245 -6.60 -19.63 -13.40
N SER A 246 -6.68 -19.59 -12.06
CA SER A 246 -7.85 -20.06 -11.33
C SER A 246 -9.10 -19.28 -11.73
N LEU A 247 -9.01 -17.95 -11.82
CA LEU A 247 -10.11 -17.09 -12.26
C LEU A 247 -10.54 -17.43 -13.69
N TYR A 248 -9.59 -17.62 -14.61
CA TYR A 248 -9.89 -18.03 -15.99
C TYR A 248 -10.70 -19.32 -16.05
N TRP A 249 -10.23 -20.39 -15.42
CA TRP A 249 -10.94 -21.68 -15.45
C TRP A 249 -12.31 -21.63 -14.75
N ILE A 250 -12.46 -20.78 -13.72
CA ILE A 250 -13.75 -20.56 -13.07
C ILE A 250 -14.72 -19.81 -13.99
N SER A 251 -14.26 -18.78 -14.71
CA SER A 251 -15.09 -18.06 -15.70
C SER A 251 -15.58 -18.96 -16.83
N GLU A 252 -14.78 -19.96 -17.22
CA GLU A 252 -15.12 -20.96 -18.24
C GLU A 252 -15.94 -22.14 -17.70
N ASN A 253 -16.43 -22.06 -16.45
CA ASN A 253 -17.17 -23.14 -15.75
C ASN A 253 -16.42 -24.48 -15.63
N LYS A 254 -15.08 -24.47 -15.67
CA LYS A 254 -14.21 -25.66 -15.58
C LYS A 254 -13.42 -25.67 -14.28
N ILE A 255 -14.13 -25.77 -13.15
CA ILE A 255 -13.57 -25.65 -11.79
C ILE A 255 -12.45 -26.67 -11.53
N ASP A 256 -12.56 -27.89 -12.07
CA ASP A 256 -11.56 -28.95 -11.86
C ASP A 256 -10.14 -28.54 -12.28
N ARG A 257 -10.03 -27.69 -13.31
CA ARG A 257 -8.74 -27.19 -13.79
C ARG A 257 -8.17 -26.07 -12.92
N ALA A 258 -8.99 -25.41 -12.11
CA ALA A 258 -8.54 -24.37 -11.17
C ALA A 258 -7.94 -24.95 -9.88
N ILE A 259 -8.37 -26.16 -9.46
CA ILE A 259 -8.00 -26.77 -8.17
C ILE A 259 -6.47 -26.87 -7.96
N PRO A 260 -5.65 -27.32 -8.93
CA PRO A 260 -4.21 -27.42 -8.72
C PRO A 260 -3.55 -26.07 -8.39
N PHE A 261 -4.03 -24.99 -9.01
CA PHE A 261 -3.50 -23.63 -8.80
C PHE A 261 -3.91 -23.07 -7.44
N VAL A 262 -5.14 -23.33 -7.01
CA VAL A 262 -5.61 -22.99 -5.65
C VAL A 262 -4.76 -23.72 -4.60
N TYR A 263 -4.48 -25.00 -4.81
CA TYR A 263 -3.68 -25.81 -3.90
C TYR A 263 -2.23 -25.34 -3.84
N ALA A 264 -1.62 -24.99 -4.99
CA ALA A 264 -0.29 -24.40 -5.04
C ALA A 264 -0.21 -23.08 -4.24
N ASN A 265 -1.22 -22.21 -4.39
CA ASN A 265 -1.31 -20.95 -3.63
C ASN A 265 -1.42 -21.18 -2.10
N LEU A 266 -2.21 -22.17 -1.68
CA LEU A 266 -2.35 -22.50 -0.25
C LEU A 266 -1.07 -23.08 0.34
N ILE A 267 -0.42 -24.02 -0.35
CA ILE A 267 0.83 -24.62 0.11
C ILE A 267 1.91 -23.55 0.23
N THR A 268 2.06 -22.70 -0.78
CA THR A 268 3.07 -21.64 -0.75
C THR A 268 2.81 -20.65 0.37
N SER A 269 1.56 -20.29 0.64
CA SER A 269 1.18 -19.47 1.80
C SER A 269 1.64 -20.09 3.12
N ILE A 270 1.31 -21.36 3.36
CA ILE A 270 1.71 -22.07 4.58
C ILE A 270 3.23 -22.19 4.68
N PHE A 271 3.90 -22.49 3.57
CA PHE A 271 5.35 -22.68 3.51
C PHE A 271 6.12 -21.37 3.79
N VAL A 272 5.77 -20.29 3.10
CA VAL A 272 6.39 -18.97 3.31
C VAL A 272 6.13 -18.48 4.73
N PHE A 273 4.92 -18.69 5.26
CA PHE A 273 4.61 -18.39 6.64
C PHE A 273 5.45 -19.22 7.64
N GLY A 274 5.60 -20.52 7.39
CA GLY A 274 6.48 -21.39 8.18
C GLY A 274 7.93 -20.87 8.22
N ILE A 275 8.45 -20.43 7.06
CA ILE A 275 9.77 -19.78 6.97
C ILE A 275 9.81 -18.50 7.80
N THR A 276 8.76 -17.66 7.76
CA THR A 276 8.73 -16.43 8.57
C THR A 276 8.87 -16.72 10.06
N LEU A 277 8.16 -17.72 10.57
CA LEU A 277 8.19 -18.08 11.98
C LEU A 277 9.53 -18.70 12.37
N PHE A 278 10.12 -19.50 11.48
CA PHE A 278 11.45 -20.06 11.66
C PHE A 278 12.52 -18.95 11.74
N LEU A 279 12.51 -18.01 10.79
CA LEU A 279 13.43 -16.87 10.80
C LEU A 279 13.21 -15.96 12.00
N ALA A 280 11.95 -15.74 12.41
CA ALA A 280 11.63 -14.98 13.61
C ALA A 280 12.18 -15.65 14.88
N LYS A 281 12.11 -16.98 14.98
CA LYS A 281 12.68 -17.71 16.13
C LYS A 281 14.18 -17.44 16.29
N ILE A 282 14.91 -17.33 15.19
CA ILE A 282 16.37 -17.20 15.20
C ILE A 282 16.79 -15.73 15.28
N TRP A 283 16.14 -14.84 14.52
CA TRP A 283 16.63 -13.47 14.30
C TRP A 283 15.85 -12.37 15.00
N TYR A 284 14.65 -12.63 15.53
CA TYR A 284 13.80 -11.54 16.04
C TYR A 284 14.43 -10.77 17.19
N TYR A 285 15.08 -11.46 18.13
CA TYR A 285 15.77 -10.80 19.25
C TYR A 285 16.95 -9.94 18.77
N GLU A 286 17.80 -10.49 17.91
CA GLU A 286 18.95 -9.79 17.32
C GLU A 286 18.53 -8.54 16.53
N THR A 287 17.50 -8.69 15.68
CA THR A 287 16.97 -7.58 14.87
C THR A 287 16.29 -6.51 15.73
N TRP A 288 15.72 -6.88 16.87
CA TRP A 288 15.21 -5.90 17.83
C TRP A 288 16.35 -5.07 18.45
N LEU A 289 17.47 -5.70 18.84
CA LEU A 289 18.65 -4.99 19.33
C LEU A 289 19.28 -4.07 18.27
N THR A 290 19.37 -4.51 17.01
CA THR A 290 19.88 -3.65 15.93
C THR A 290 18.96 -2.45 15.69
N SER A 291 17.63 -2.63 15.78
CA SER A 291 16.68 -1.51 15.64
C SER A 291 16.88 -0.42 16.69
N LEU A 292 17.25 -0.78 17.93
CA LEU A 292 17.56 0.19 18.99
C LEU A 292 18.85 0.95 18.70
N LYS A 293 19.89 0.26 18.24
CA LYS A 293 21.17 0.89 17.85
C LYS A 293 20.98 1.89 16.70
N VAL A 294 20.25 1.51 15.66
CA VAL A 294 19.96 2.39 14.50
C VAL A 294 19.23 3.66 14.96
N ASN A 295 18.25 3.54 15.86
CA ASN A 295 17.54 4.70 16.41
C ASN A 295 18.45 5.60 17.25
N ALA A 296 19.36 5.03 18.04
CA ALA A 296 20.31 5.79 18.84
C ALA A 296 21.33 6.55 17.98
N GLU A 297 21.87 5.92 16.93
CA GLU A 297 22.82 6.54 16.00
C GLU A 297 22.21 7.72 15.22
N LEU A 298 20.95 7.59 14.79
CA LEU A 298 20.22 8.67 14.12
C LEU A 298 20.02 9.87 15.04
N LYS A 299 19.78 9.64 16.34
CA LYS A 299 19.60 10.71 17.33
C LYS A 299 20.90 11.46 17.64
N ASN A 300 22.03 10.75 17.69
CA ASN A 300 23.33 11.36 18.03
C ASN A 300 23.98 12.16 16.89
N LYS A 301 23.69 11.86 15.62
CA LYS A 301 24.26 12.62 14.47
C LYS A 301 23.65 14.01 14.27
N GLY A 302 22.53 14.34 14.92
CA GLY A 302 21.81 15.61 14.76
C GLY A 302 22.48 16.85 15.37
N ASN A 303 23.63 16.71 16.05
CA ASN A 303 24.22 17.81 16.83
C ASN A 303 25.39 18.54 16.15
N LYS A 304 25.84 18.15 14.95
CA LYS A 304 27.10 18.68 14.40
C LYS A 304 27.03 19.84 13.41
N ASN A 305 25.91 20.12 12.73
CA ASN A 305 25.83 21.22 11.75
C ASN A 305 24.51 21.99 11.86
N LYS A 306 24.50 23.13 12.58
CA LYS A 306 23.43 24.14 12.48
C LYS A 306 24.06 25.51 12.21
N GLN A 307 24.39 25.77 10.94
CA GLN A 307 24.81 27.11 10.48
C GLN A 307 23.91 27.66 9.36
N PHE A 308 23.23 26.80 8.60
CA PHE A 308 22.45 27.22 7.42
C PHE A 308 21.06 27.84 7.74
N PHE A 309 20.59 27.80 8.99
CA PHE A 309 19.31 28.38 9.44
C PHE A 309 19.44 28.99 10.83
N GLY A 310 20.27 30.03 10.96
CA GLY A 310 20.29 30.86 12.16
C GLY A 310 19.01 31.70 12.28
N PHE A 311 18.57 31.97 13.52
CA PHE A 311 17.52 32.94 13.81
C PHE A 311 18.04 34.40 13.68
N HIS A 312 18.86 34.66 12.66
CA HIS A 312 19.29 36.02 12.29
C HIS A 312 18.29 36.61 11.29
N LYS A 313 18.15 37.93 11.31
CA LYS A 313 17.11 38.69 10.61
C LYS A 313 17.63 39.11 9.23
N ASP A 314 17.77 38.15 8.33
CA ASP A 314 18.42 38.35 7.02
C ASP A 314 17.42 38.52 5.86
N SER A 315 16.11 38.55 6.14
CA SER A 315 15.07 38.57 5.09
C SER A 315 14.23 39.86 5.05
N LEU A 316 13.60 40.12 3.90
CA LEU A 316 12.66 41.24 3.64
C LEU A 316 11.30 41.08 4.34
N LEU A 317 11.04 39.94 4.98
CA LEU A 317 9.78 39.68 5.67
C LEU A 317 9.77 40.32 7.07
N ASN A 318 8.57 40.62 7.57
CA ASN A 318 8.41 41.10 8.94
C ASN A 318 8.96 40.02 9.90
N GLY A 319 9.69 40.41 10.96
CA GLY A 319 10.44 39.45 11.80
C GLY A 319 9.57 38.34 12.41
N PHE A 320 8.29 38.63 12.60
CA PHE A 320 7.27 37.67 13.01
C PHE A 320 7.01 36.59 11.94
N ASP A 321 6.77 37.00 10.69
CA ASP A 321 6.47 36.08 9.60
C ASP A 321 7.69 35.23 9.22
N GLU A 322 8.88 35.82 9.23
CA GLU A 322 10.14 35.09 9.04
C GLU A 322 10.33 34.01 10.11
N SER A 323 10.01 34.32 11.38
CA SER A 323 10.12 33.35 12.47
C SER A 323 9.16 32.17 12.31
N ILE A 324 7.95 32.41 11.81
CA ILE A 324 6.96 31.36 11.53
C ILE A 324 7.44 30.48 10.39
N VAL A 325 7.87 31.06 9.26
CA VAL A 325 8.35 30.30 8.10
C VAL A 325 9.57 29.46 8.46
N LYS A 326 10.57 30.04 9.13
CA LYS A 326 11.75 29.30 9.60
C LYS A 326 11.39 28.18 10.55
N ARG A 327 10.43 28.42 11.45
CA ARG A 327 9.93 27.41 12.39
C ARG A 327 9.26 26.24 11.65
N GLU A 328 8.33 26.50 10.74
CA GLU A 328 7.64 25.44 9.98
C GLU A 328 8.64 24.65 9.13
N PHE A 329 9.59 25.33 8.47
CA PHE A 329 10.64 24.67 7.70
C PHE A 329 11.52 23.77 8.58
N LEU A 330 11.98 24.27 9.73
CA LEU A 330 12.78 23.49 10.67
C LEU A 330 12.02 22.32 11.27
N LEU A 331 10.73 22.48 11.59
CA LEU A 331 9.87 21.39 12.09
C LEU A 331 9.70 20.31 11.02
N PHE A 332 9.44 20.72 9.79
CA PHE A 332 9.24 19.81 8.65
C PHE A 332 10.48 18.92 8.39
N PHE A 333 11.69 19.50 8.40
CA PHE A 333 12.92 18.72 8.23
C PHE A 333 13.34 17.91 9.46
N ARG A 334 12.92 18.31 10.67
CA ARG A 334 13.17 17.55 11.90
C ARG A 334 12.27 16.33 12.05
N GLU A 335 11.07 16.36 11.48
CA GLU A 335 10.13 15.25 11.49
C GLU A 335 10.39 14.33 10.29
N PRO A 336 11.18 13.24 10.45
CA PRO A 336 11.57 12.39 9.32
C PRO A 336 10.36 11.78 8.61
N SER A 337 9.24 11.61 9.31
CA SER A 337 7.99 11.13 8.73
C SER A 337 7.47 12.04 7.62
N GLN A 338 7.55 13.36 7.79
CA GLN A 338 6.97 14.32 6.85
C GLN A 338 7.77 14.43 5.57
N TRP A 339 9.10 14.60 5.68
CA TRP A 339 9.94 14.71 4.48
C TRP A 339 10.06 13.39 3.72
N LEU A 340 10.05 12.23 4.41
CA LEU A 340 9.95 10.93 3.73
C LEU A 340 8.62 10.78 2.97
N HIS A 341 7.49 11.17 3.56
CA HIS A 341 6.21 11.17 2.84
C HIS A 341 6.20 12.13 1.65
N LEU A 342 6.81 13.31 1.78
CA LEU A 342 6.94 14.28 0.68
C LEU A 342 7.78 13.70 -0.45
N LEU A 343 8.94 13.12 -0.15
CA LEU A 343 9.81 12.48 -1.15
C LEU A 343 9.06 11.38 -1.91
N VAL A 344 8.34 10.52 -1.19
CA VAL A 344 7.51 9.47 -1.81
C VAL A 344 6.42 10.08 -2.69
N MET A 345 5.74 11.15 -2.24
CA MET A 345 4.71 11.79 -3.07
C MET A 345 5.29 12.50 -4.29
N ILE A 346 6.42 13.20 -4.18
CA ILE A 346 7.11 13.79 -5.34
C ILE A 346 7.47 12.71 -6.35
N PHE A 347 8.03 11.59 -5.89
CA PHE A 347 8.34 10.45 -6.75
C PHE A 347 7.09 9.93 -7.49
N LEU A 348 5.97 9.78 -6.80
CA LEU A 348 4.69 9.38 -7.41
C LEU A 348 4.15 10.43 -8.39
N ILE A 349 4.24 11.72 -8.06
CA ILE A 349 3.85 12.84 -8.94
C ILE A 349 4.69 12.81 -10.22
N THR A 350 6.01 12.62 -10.11
CA THR A 350 6.91 12.55 -11.27
C THR A 350 6.58 11.37 -12.18
N ILE A 351 6.35 10.19 -11.61
CA ILE A 351 5.91 9.02 -12.39
C ILE A 351 4.57 9.31 -13.06
N PHE A 352 3.63 9.93 -12.36
CA PHE A 352 2.31 10.26 -12.89
C PHE A 352 2.38 11.25 -14.06
N ILE A 353 3.12 12.35 -13.92
CA ILE A 353 3.34 13.33 -15.00
C ILE A 353 3.99 12.65 -16.20
N SER A 354 5.00 11.81 -15.97
CA SER A 354 5.65 11.03 -17.03
C SER A 354 4.69 10.04 -17.69
N SER A 355 3.78 9.44 -16.91
CA SER A 355 2.77 8.51 -17.42
C SER A 355 1.73 9.22 -18.28
N ILE A 356 1.24 10.39 -17.86
CA ILE A 356 0.31 11.22 -18.64
C ILE A 356 0.92 11.64 -19.97
N SER A 357 2.19 12.08 -19.97
CA SER A 357 2.86 12.51 -21.19
C SER A 357 2.91 11.39 -22.25
N GLY A 358 3.05 10.12 -21.83
CA GLY A 358 2.94 8.97 -22.73
C GLY A 358 1.51 8.65 -23.16
N ILE A 359 0.54 8.94 -22.31
CA ILE A 359 -0.89 8.70 -22.55
C ILE A 359 -1.46 9.69 -23.58
N ASP A 360 -1.05 10.95 -23.62
CA ASP A 360 -1.57 11.92 -24.60
C ASP A 360 -1.39 11.45 -26.05
N ILE A 361 -0.28 10.77 -26.34
CA ILE A 361 0.01 10.16 -27.64
C ILE A 361 -0.94 8.98 -27.95
N ILE A 362 -1.34 8.23 -26.92
CA ILE A 362 -2.25 7.09 -27.01
C ILE A 362 -3.71 7.57 -27.10
N ILE A 363 -4.09 8.58 -26.33
CA ILE A 363 -5.43 9.21 -26.36
C ILE A 363 -5.70 9.84 -27.72
N LEU A 364 -4.72 10.50 -28.33
CA LEU A 364 -4.88 11.07 -29.68
C LEU A 364 -5.12 9.99 -30.75
N LYS A 365 -4.61 8.78 -30.53
CA LYS A 365 -4.74 7.61 -31.41
C LYS A 365 -5.86 6.65 -31.00
N ALA A 366 -6.54 6.90 -29.87
CA ALA A 366 -7.58 6.02 -29.37
C ALA A 366 -8.79 6.07 -30.31
N TYR A 367 -9.20 4.90 -30.82
CA TYR A 367 -10.25 4.78 -31.83
C TYR A 367 -11.68 5.00 -31.27
N ASN A 368 -11.86 4.96 -29.95
CA ASN A 368 -13.18 4.98 -29.30
C ASN A 368 -13.28 6.08 -28.23
N GLU A 369 -14.30 6.95 -28.33
CA GLU A 369 -14.57 8.04 -27.39
C GLU A 369 -14.78 7.56 -25.95
N TYR A 370 -15.36 6.37 -25.77
CA TYR A 370 -15.57 5.80 -24.45
C TYR A 370 -14.25 5.55 -23.70
N LEU A 371 -13.24 4.98 -24.38
CA LEU A 371 -11.94 4.71 -23.79
C LEU A 371 -11.19 6.00 -23.47
N LYS A 372 -11.33 7.02 -24.32
CA LYS A 372 -10.80 8.36 -24.06
C LYS A 372 -11.42 8.97 -22.80
N THR A 373 -12.75 8.97 -22.68
CA THR A 373 -13.45 9.46 -21.48
C THR A 373 -13.05 8.69 -20.22
N LEU A 374 -12.93 7.37 -20.31
CA LEU A 374 -12.53 6.52 -19.19
C LEU A 374 -11.09 6.81 -18.73
N ILE A 375 -10.16 6.98 -19.66
CA ILE A 375 -8.77 7.37 -19.32
C ILE A 375 -8.75 8.75 -18.65
N TYR A 376 -9.44 9.75 -19.21
CA TYR A 376 -9.51 11.09 -18.59
C TYR A 376 -10.15 11.06 -17.20
N LEU A 377 -11.19 10.25 -17.02
CA LEU A 377 -11.85 10.09 -15.73
C LEU A 377 -10.90 9.47 -14.70
N ILE A 378 -10.14 8.44 -15.06
CA ILE A 378 -9.13 7.82 -14.18
C ILE A 378 -8.03 8.83 -13.83
N VAL A 379 -7.51 9.55 -14.82
CA VAL A 379 -6.46 10.57 -14.62
C VAL A 379 -6.95 11.69 -13.71
N SER A 380 -8.18 12.16 -13.91
CA SER A 380 -8.81 13.19 -13.07
C SER A 380 -9.03 12.70 -11.64
N LEU A 381 -9.57 11.48 -11.46
CA LEU A 381 -9.72 10.85 -10.14
C LEU A 381 -8.38 10.72 -9.41
N PHE A 382 -7.32 10.34 -10.13
CA PHE A 382 -5.99 10.25 -9.55
C PHE A 382 -5.46 11.63 -9.12
N ASN A 383 -5.68 12.69 -9.91
CA ASN A 383 -5.26 14.05 -9.53
C ASN A 383 -6.01 14.53 -8.27
N VAL A 384 -7.34 14.38 -8.23
CA VAL A 384 -8.14 14.72 -7.04
C VAL A 384 -7.65 13.93 -5.82
N PHE A 385 -7.36 12.63 -5.98
CA PHE A 385 -6.81 11.80 -4.91
C PHE A 385 -5.44 12.31 -4.43
N LEU A 386 -4.56 12.73 -5.34
CA LEU A 386 -3.23 13.24 -5.04
C LEU A 386 -3.32 14.52 -4.19
N VAL A 387 -4.12 15.50 -4.64
CA VAL A 387 -4.35 16.77 -3.94
C VAL A 387 -4.97 16.54 -2.56
N ALA A 388 -5.98 15.66 -2.48
CA ALA A 388 -6.60 15.28 -1.20
C ALA A 388 -5.61 14.60 -0.25
N SER A 389 -4.78 13.68 -0.75
CA SER A 389 -3.75 12.99 0.04
C SER A 389 -2.69 13.94 0.57
N LEU A 390 -2.21 14.89 -0.24
CA LEU A 390 -1.28 15.94 0.22
C LEU A 390 -1.90 16.78 1.33
N SER A 391 -3.15 17.19 1.15
CA SER A 391 -3.89 17.99 2.14
C SER A 391 -4.05 17.25 3.46
N LEU A 392 -4.42 15.97 3.44
CA LEU A 392 -4.56 15.16 4.66
C LEU A 392 -3.25 14.88 5.37
N ARG A 393 -2.12 14.78 4.65
CA ARG A 393 -0.81 14.48 5.26
C ARG A 393 -0.09 15.71 5.77
N PHE A 394 -0.22 16.84 5.08
CA PHE A 394 0.51 18.05 5.42
C PHE A 394 -0.38 19.09 6.09
N VAL A 395 -1.58 19.35 5.57
CA VAL A 395 -2.45 20.43 6.08
C VAL A 395 -3.17 20.02 7.36
N PHE A 396 -3.81 18.84 7.36
CA PHE A 396 -4.60 18.38 8.50
C PHE A 396 -3.79 18.27 9.82
N PRO A 397 -2.55 17.73 9.83
CA PRO A 397 -1.79 17.60 11.06
C PRO A 397 -1.18 18.91 11.58
N LEU A 398 -1.18 20.00 10.81
CA LEU A 398 -0.47 21.25 11.19
C LEU A 398 -0.81 21.75 12.59
N ILE A 399 -2.09 21.69 12.94
CA ILE A 399 -2.59 22.12 14.24
C ILE A 399 -2.30 21.04 15.29
N SER A 400 -2.52 19.77 14.95
CA SER A 400 -2.30 18.64 15.87
C SER A 400 -0.84 18.43 16.23
N LEU A 401 0.09 18.78 15.34
CA LEU A 401 1.54 18.63 15.54
C LEU A 401 2.11 19.61 16.55
N GLU A 402 1.41 20.72 16.84
CA GLU A 402 1.85 21.63 17.88
C GLU A 402 1.71 21.00 19.28
N GLY A 403 0.74 20.09 19.47
CA GLY A 403 0.60 19.27 20.68
C GLY A 403 0.77 20.07 21.97
N GLU A 404 1.80 19.74 22.74
CA GLU A 404 2.12 20.36 24.03
C GLU A 404 2.69 21.79 23.91
N ALA A 405 3.06 22.26 22.72
CA ALA A 405 3.54 23.64 22.52
C ALA A 405 2.39 24.64 22.29
N LEU A 406 1.15 24.16 22.11
CA LEU A 406 -0.01 25.00 21.82
C LEU A 406 -0.25 26.06 22.91
N TRP A 407 -0.03 25.73 24.18
CA TRP A 407 -0.22 26.67 25.28
C TRP A 407 0.70 27.89 25.17
N LYS A 408 1.95 27.70 24.72
CA LYS A 408 2.91 28.80 24.54
C LYS A 408 2.46 29.79 23.47
N ILE A 409 1.82 29.27 22.41
CA ILE A 409 1.30 30.09 21.30
C ILE A 409 0.04 30.82 21.73
N ARG A 410 -0.82 30.18 22.52
CA ARG A 410 -2.02 30.83 23.08
C ARG A 410 -1.69 31.89 24.14
N SER A 411 -0.57 31.75 24.85
CA SER A 411 -0.12 32.74 25.84
C SER A 411 0.68 33.90 25.22
N ALA A 412 1.02 33.84 23.94
CA ALA A 412 1.73 34.92 23.25
C ALA A 412 0.74 36.03 22.82
N PRO A 413 1.17 37.31 22.76
CA PRO A 413 0.33 38.43 22.33
C PRO A 413 0.16 38.45 20.81
N ILE A 414 -0.45 37.39 20.26
CA ILE A 414 -0.61 37.16 18.82
C ILE A 414 -2.06 36.74 18.55
N ASN A 415 -2.67 37.28 17.51
CA ASN A 415 -3.96 36.82 17.01
C ASN A 415 -3.86 35.38 16.49
N PHE A 416 -4.59 34.46 17.12
CA PHE A 416 -4.59 33.05 16.76
C PHE A 416 -5.11 32.80 15.32
N SER A 417 -6.13 33.54 14.89
CA SER A 417 -6.71 33.43 13.56
C SER A 417 -5.72 33.83 12.46
N ASP A 418 -4.98 34.93 12.66
CA ASP A 418 -3.96 35.39 11.71
C ASP A 418 -2.80 34.39 11.61
N LEU A 419 -2.38 33.81 12.74
CA LEU A 419 -1.35 32.78 12.76
C LEU A 419 -1.80 31.52 12.01
N LEU A 420 -3.03 31.05 12.21
CA LEU A 420 -3.58 29.91 11.49
C LEU A 420 -3.67 30.18 9.98
N LEU A 421 -4.17 31.35 9.59
CA LEU A 421 -4.35 31.72 8.19
C LEU A 421 -3.00 31.82 7.47
N LYS A 422 -1.99 32.44 8.08
CA LYS A 422 -0.62 32.49 7.54
C LYS A 422 -0.01 31.09 7.38
N ARG A 423 -0.20 30.21 8.37
CA ARG A 423 0.27 28.82 8.27
C ARG A 423 -0.44 28.06 7.14
N LEU A 424 -1.75 28.18 7.04
CA LEU A 424 -2.53 27.54 5.98
C LEU A 424 -2.13 28.03 4.58
N ILE A 425 -1.89 29.33 4.40
CA ILE A 425 -1.48 29.91 3.11
C ILE A 425 -0.18 29.28 2.60
N ILE A 426 0.83 29.08 3.46
CA ILE A 426 2.11 28.50 3.05
C ILE A 426 1.92 27.11 2.42
N TYR A 427 1.11 26.25 3.06
CA TYR A 427 0.83 24.91 2.56
C TYR A 427 -0.16 24.93 1.39
N PHE A 428 -1.12 25.85 1.38
CA PHE A 428 -2.06 26.04 0.28
C PHE A 428 -1.33 26.40 -1.01
N VAL A 429 -0.40 27.36 -0.97
CA VAL A 429 0.40 27.76 -2.14
C VAL A 429 1.19 26.56 -2.69
N LEU A 430 1.85 25.80 -1.83
CA LEU A 430 2.57 24.59 -2.23
C LEU A 430 1.67 23.56 -2.91
N ILE A 431 0.49 23.28 -2.34
CA ILE A 431 -0.44 22.29 -2.89
C ILE A 431 -1.09 22.79 -4.18
N PHE A 432 -1.42 24.08 -4.27
CA PHE A 432 -2.01 24.69 -5.44
C PHE A 432 -1.10 24.58 -6.65
N PHE A 433 0.20 24.90 -6.51
CA PHE A 433 1.18 24.75 -7.58
C PHE A 433 1.43 23.30 -8.00
N ILE A 434 1.18 22.33 -7.13
CA ILE A 434 1.33 20.90 -7.45
C ILE A 434 0.07 20.34 -8.12
N GLY A 435 -1.11 20.88 -7.80
CA GLY A 435 -2.39 20.41 -8.33
C GLY A 435 -2.77 20.96 -9.70
N GLN A 436 -2.13 22.06 -10.11
CA GLN A 436 -2.24 22.65 -11.45
C GLN A 436 -1.36 21.90 -12.44
#